data_AF-A0A9W4IT17-F1
#
_entry.id   AF-A0A9W4IT17-F1
#
_cell.length_a   1.000
_cell.length_b   1.000
_cell.length_c   1.000
_cell.angle_alpha   90.00
_cell.angle_beta   90.00
_cell.angle_gamma   90.00
#
_symmetry.space_group_name_H-M   'P 1'
#
loop_
_entity.id
_entity.type
_entity.pdbx_description
1 polymer ?
#
loop_
_entity_poly.entity_id
_entity_poly.type
_entity_poly.pdbx_seq_one_letter_code
_entity_poly.pdbx_strand_id
1 'polypeptide(L)' 'MAGTGKSTISRTVAESLKEKGILGASFFFKKGEVDRGNARRFVSTIVKQLMASHRQLAPAMLKAI' A
#
# COMPACT_ATOMS: atom_id res chain seq x y z
N MET A 1 -3.23 17.70 18.65
CA MET A 1 -4.03 16.61 19.25
C MET A 1 -3.74 15.30 18.52
N ALA A 2 -3.13 14.33 19.20
CA ALA A 2 -3.09 12.95 18.71
C ALA A 2 -4.51 12.36 18.78
N GLY A 3 -4.85 11.41 17.90
CA GLY A 3 -6.19 10.79 17.90
C GLY A 3 -7.28 11.50 17.09
N THR A 4 -6.97 12.54 16.30
CA THR A 4 -7.96 13.25 15.46
C THR A 4 -8.38 12.50 14.18
N GLY A 5 -8.29 11.17 14.16
CA GLY A 5 -8.81 10.35 13.06
C GLY A 5 -8.06 10.37 11.73
N LYS A 6 -6.90 11.02 11.59
CA LYS A 6 -6.12 11.06 10.33
C LYS A 6 -5.87 9.67 9.72
N SER A 7 -5.42 8.73 10.55
CA SER A 7 -5.19 7.35 10.13
C SER A 7 -6.50 6.62 9.80
N THR A 8 -7.60 6.97 10.46
CA THR A 8 -8.94 6.45 10.16
C THR A 8 -9.37 6.91 8.77
N ILE A 9 -9.32 8.22 8.49
CA ILE A 9 -9.66 8.79 7.18
C ILE A 9 -8.83 8.14 6.07
N SER A 10 -7.51 8.02 6.27
CA SER A 10 -6.62 7.42 5.27
C SER A 10 -6.99 5.95 4.97
N ARG A 11 -7.39 5.18 5.99
CA ARG A 11 -7.85 3.79 5.84
C ARG A 11 -9.20 3.71 5.15
N THR A 12 -10.16 4.53 5.57
CA THR A 12 -11.50 4.61 4.96
C THR A 12 -11.43 4.96 3.48
N VAL A 13 -10.57 5.91 3.11
CA VAL A 13 -10.36 6.26 1.68
C VAL A 13 -9.78 5.07 0.92
N ALA A 14 -8.74 4.41 1.44
CA ALA A 14 -8.17 3.24 0.78
C ALA A 14 -9.17 2.10 0.64
N GLU A 15 -9.97 1.83 1.67
CA GLU A 15 -11.05 0.83 1.64
C GLU A 15 -12.08 1.18 0.55
N SER A 16 -12.57 2.42 0.51
CA SER A 16 -13.51 2.87 -0.53
C SER A 16 -12.94 2.74 -1.96
N LEU A 17 -11.67 3.08 -2.16
CA LEU A 17 -11.02 2.93 -3.47
C LEU A 17 -10.83 1.45 -3.85
N LYS A 18 -10.57 0.58 -2.87
CA LYS A 18 -10.46 -0.86 -3.06
C LYS A 18 -11.80 -1.47 -3.46
N GLU A 19 -12.88 -1.09 -2.77
CA GLU A 19 -14.25 -1.54 -3.08
C GLU A 19 -14.68 -1.10 -4.48
N LYS A 20 -14.25 0.08 -4.93
CA LYS A 20 -14.47 0.58 -6.29
C LYS A 20 -13.59 -0.09 -7.35
N GLY A 21 -12.66 -0.97 -6.96
CA GLY A 21 -11.74 -1.65 -7.89
C GLY A 21 -10.67 -0.75 -8.51
N ILE A 22 -10.46 0.46 -7.98
CA ILE A 22 -9.50 1.45 -8.52
C ILE A 22 -8.24 1.60 -7.67
N LEU A 23 -8.16 0.91 -6.53
CA LEU A 23 -6.95 0.86 -5.71
C LEU A 23 -6.00 -0.23 -6.20
N GLY A 24 -4.90 0.15 -6.85
CA GLY A 24 -3.86 -0.80 -7.27
C GLY A 24 -3.00 -1.33 -6.11
N ALA A 25 -2.65 -0.46 -5.15
CA ALA A 25 -1.80 -0.76 -4.00
C ALA A 25 -1.97 0.31 -2.90
N SER A 26 -1.62 -0.02 -1.66
CA SER A 26 -1.56 0.94 -0.53
C SER A 26 -0.53 0.51 0.52
N PHE A 27 0.10 1.50 1.16
CA PHE A 27 1.03 1.31 2.27
C PHE A 27 0.84 2.41 3.32
N PHE A 28 0.78 2.02 4.59
CA PHE A 28 0.59 2.95 5.71
C PHE A 28 1.79 2.91 6.65
N PHE A 29 2.56 4.00 6.67
CA PHE A 29 3.63 4.17 7.66
C PHE A 29 3.07 4.24 9.08
N LYS A 30 3.78 3.62 10.03
CA LYS A 30 3.44 3.64 11.45
C LYS A 30 4.73 3.73 12.28
N LYS A 31 4.92 4.86 12.95
CA LYS A 31 6.05 5.10 13.84
C LYS A 31 6.07 4.03 14.96
N GLY A 32 7.27 3.49 15.24
CA GLY A 32 7.47 2.46 16.26
C GLY A 32 7.17 1.02 15.82
N GLU A 33 6.71 0.81 14.58
CA GLU A 33 6.56 -0.54 14.01
C GLU A 33 7.75 -0.84 13.11
N VAL A 34 8.52 -1.90 13.39
CA VAL A 34 9.81 -2.19 12.73
C VAL A 34 9.72 -2.19 11.20
N ASP A 35 8.66 -2.80 10.66
CA ASP A 35 8.47 -2.98 9.22
C ASP A 35 7.72 -1.83 8.52
N ARG A 36 7.09 -0.93 9.29
CA ARG A 36 6.29 0.20 8.76
C ARG A 36 6.72 1.56 9.30
N GLY A 37 7.74 1.61 10.14
CA GLY A 37 8.33 2.83 10.70
C GLY A 37 9.35 3.48 9.77
N ASN A 38 9.74 2.79 8.71
CA ASN A 38 10.64 3.24 7.65
C ASN A 38 10.19 2.67 6.29
N ALA A 39 10.90 3.00 5.22
CA ALA A 39 10.56 2.60 3.85
C ALA A 39 11.02 1.19 3.45
N ARG A 40 11.60 0.39 4.36
CA ARG A 40 12.22 -0.92 4.04
C ARG A 40 11.27 -1.87 3.31
N ARG A 41 9.98 -1.86 3.66
CA ARG A 41 8.95 -2.69 2.98
C ARG A 41 8.06 -1.92 2.01
N PHE A 42 8.26 -0.61 1.87
CA PHE A 42 7.36 0.23 1.08
C PHE A 42 7.30 -0.27 -0.37
N VAL A 43 8.44 -0.25 -1.08
CA VAL A 43 8.51 -0.62 -2.49
C VAL A 43 8.09 -2.08 -2.72
N SER A 44 8.63 -3.02 -1.94
CA SER A 44 8.31 -4.45 -2.11
C SER A 44 6.84 -4.77 -1.85
N THR A 45 6.18 -4.07 -0.92
CA THR A 45 4.75 -4.22 -0.67
C THR A 45 3.93 -3.68 -1.84
N ILE A 46 4.27 -2.50 -2.37
CA ILE A 46 3.58 -1.90 -3.51
C ILE A 46 3.70 -2.79 -4.75
N VAL A 47 4.92 -3.26 -5.08
CA VAL A 47 5.14 -4.15 -6.23
C VAL A 47 4.33 -5.44 -6.09
N LYS A 48 4.38 -6.09 -4.92
CA LYS A 48 3.62 -7.32 -4.67
C LYS A 48 2.11 -7.11 -4.82
N GLN A 49 1.57 -6.00 -4.31
CA GLN A 49 0.16 -5.66 -4.45
C GLN A 49 -0.22 -5.37 -5.90
N LEU A 50 0.59 -4.60 -6.63
CA LEU A 50 0.34 -4.30 -8.05
C LEU A 50 0.35 -5.57 -8.91
N MET A 51 1.28 -6.49 -8.68
CA MET A 51 1.32 -7.78 -9.38
C MET A 51 0.08 -8.65 -9.10
N ALA A 52 -0.46 -8.58 -7.88
CA ALA A 52 -1.66 -9.30 -7.49
C ALA A 52 -2.93 -8.67 -8.09
N SER A 53 -3.03 -7.34 -8.08
CA SER A 53 -4.17 -6.59 -8.61
C SER A 53 -4.20 -6.53 -10.14
N HIS A 54 -3.03 -6.48 -10.78
CA HIS A 54 -2.85 -6.37 -12.23
C HIS A 54 -1.82 -7.39 -12.72
N ARG A 55 -2.27 -8.63 -12.97
CA ARG A 55 -1.39 -9.74 -13.37
C ARG A 55 -0.54 -9.44 -14.61
N GLN A 56 -1.02 -8.60 -15.50
CA GLN A 56 -0.30 -8.14 -16.69
C GLN A 56 0.99 -7.35 -16.38
N LEU A 57 1.10 -6.76 -15.17
CA LEU A 57 2.30 -6.05 -14.73
C LEU A 57 3.39 -7.01 -14.20
N ALA A 58 3.02 -8.25 -13.84
CA ALA A 58 3.95 -9.20 -13.25
C ALA A 58 5.19 -9.48 -14.12
N PRO A 59 5.07 -9.72 -15.45
CA PRO A 59 6.23 -9.95 -16.30
C PRO A 59 7.16 -8.74 -16.39
N ALA A 60 6.63 -7.52 -16.36
CA ALA A 60 7.43 -6.30 -16.41
C ALA A 60 8.17 -6.05 -15.09
N MET A 61 7.50 -6.26 -13.96
CA MET A 61 8.08 -6.04 -12.63
C MET A 61 9.15 -7.09 -12.28
N LEU A 62 8.95 -8.35 -12.69
CA LEU A 62 9.95 -9.41 -12.49
C LEU A 62 11.24 -9.19 -13.28
N LYS A 63 11.20 -8.43 -14.38
CA LYS A 63 12.39 -8.06 -15.16
C LYS A 63 13.15 -6.85 -14.60
N ALA A 64 12.51 -6.07 -13.72
CA ALA A 64 13.07 -4.85 -13.16
C ALA A 64 13.78 -5.07 -11.81
N ILE A 65 13.77 -6.31 -11.30
CA ILE A 65 14.50 -6.79 -10.12
C ILE A 65 15.73 -7.54 -10.61
#